data_AF-A0A843BVU5-F1
#
_entry.id   AF-A0A843BVU5-F1
#
_cell.length_a   1.000
_cell.length_b   1.000
_cell.length_c   1.000
_cell.angle_alpha   90.00
_cell.angle_beta   90.00
_cell.angle_gamma   90.00
#
_symmetry.space_group_name_H-M   'P 1'
#
loop_
_entity.id
_entity.type
_entity.pdbx_description
1 polymer ?
#
loop_
_entity_poly.entity_id
_entity_poly.type
_entity_poly.pdbx_seq_one_letter_code
_entity_poly.pdbx_strand_id
1 'polypeptide(L)'
;MTENIVLGEDANCIYQILKKENNISSKRILDYAVTPEFEAICTGCVSGDAFLRAIKKLEKHGYVKSTLGKGGYRWQLLITE
;
A
#
# COMPACT_ATOMS: atom_id res chain seq x y z
N MET A 1 -10.07 7.06 -16.14
CA MET A 1 -10.59 5.82 -15.51
C MET A 1 -9.67 4.64 -15.85
N THR A 2 -8.41 4.66 -15.40
CA THR A 2 -7.43 3.68 -15.90
C THR A 2 -6.26 3.34 -14.97
N GLU A 3 -6.29 3.71 -13.68
CA GLU A 3 -5.18 3.36 -12.78
C GLU A 3 -5.36 2.02 -12.07
N ASN A 4 -6.61 1.56 -11.86
CA ASN A 4 -6.89 0.32 -11.14
C ASN A 4 -6.47 -0.97 -11.88
N ILE A 5 -6.32 -0.93 -13.20
CA ILE A 5 -6.12 -2.15 -14.02
C ILE A 5 -4.63 -2.58 -14.06
N VAL A 6 -3.68 -1.67 -13.83
CA VAL A 6 -2.24 -1.94 -14.08
C VAL A 6 -1.50 -2.47 -12.83
N LEU A 7 -2.00 -2.16 -11.63
CA LEU A 7 -1.26 -2.38 -10.39
C LEU A 7 -1.43 -3.78 -9.79
N GLY A 8 -2.57 -4.44 -10.01
CA GLY A 8 -2.91 -5.73 -9.39
C GLY A 8 -3.60 -5.56 -8.04
N GLU A 9 -4.31 -6.59 -7.57
CA GLU A 9 -5.21 -6.51 -6.40
C GLU A 9 -4.48 -6.07 -5.12
N ASP A 10 -3.32 -6.65 -4.82
CA ASP A 10 -2.52 -6.30 -3.63
C ASP A 10 -2.03 -4.84 -3.65
N ALA A 11 -1.62 -4.35 -4.82
CA ALA A 11 -1.16 -2.97 -4.95
C ALA A 11 -2.33 -1.98 -4.87
N ASN A 12 -3.50 -2.34 -5.39
CA ASN A 12 -4.72 -1.54 -5.20
C ASN A 12 -5.11 -1.49 -3.72
N CYS A 13 -5.10 -2.61 -3.00
CA CYS A 13 -5.33 -2.66 -1.55
C CYS A 13 -4.46 -1.63 -0.80
N ILE A 14 -3.14 -1.67 -1.01
CA ILE A 14 -2.19 -0.75 -0.36
C ILE A 14 -2.47 0.71 -0.76
N TYR A 15 -2.76 0.97 -2.04
CA TYR A 15 -3.09 2.30 -2.53
C TYR A 15 -4.35 2.86 -1.84
N GLN A 16 -5.41 2.07 -1.67
CA GLN A 16 -6.63 2.50 -0.97
C GLN A 16 -6.37 2.78 0.52
N ILE A 17 -5.55 1.95 1.18
CA ILE A 17 -5.16 2.19 2.58
C ILE A 17 -4.39 3.50 2.70
N LEU A 18 -3.42 3.76 1.81
CA LEU A 18 -2.63 5.00 1.83
C LEU A 18 -3.43 6.24 1.43
N LYS A 19 -4.51 6.08 0.66
CA LYS A 19 -5.50 7.13 0.45
C LYS A 19 -6.27 7.47 1.73
N LYS A 20 -6.58 6.46 2.55
CA LYS A 20 -7.26 6.67 3.83
C LYS A 20 -6.35 7.29 4.88
N GLU A 21 -5.16 6.71 5.10
CA GLU A 21 -4.18 7.20 6.07
C GLU A 21 -2.81 7.29 5.37
N ASN A 22 -2.37 8.50 5.08
CA ASN A 22 -1.12 8.74 4.35
C ASN A 22 0.10 8.79 5.29
N ASN A 23 1.29 8.53 4.75
CA ASN A 23 2.58 8.56 5.46
C ASN A 23 2.58 7.66 6.71
N ILE A 24 2.33 6.36 6.52
CA ILE A 24 2.22 5.37 7.61
C ILE A 24 3.25 4.25 7.47
N SER A 25 3.47 3.48 8.54
CA SER A 25 4.44 2.38 8.55
C SER A 25 3.89 1.13 7.85
N SER A 26 4.78 0.21 7.43
CA SER A 26 4.36 -1.11 6.92
C SER A 26 3.44 -1.85 7.89
N LYS A 27 3.74 -1.79 9.20
CA LYS A 27 2.89 -2.40 10.23
C LYS A 27 1.48 -1.82 10.21
N ARG A 28 1.34 -0.49 10.14
CA ARG A 28 0.04 0.17 10.11
C ARG A 28 -0.76 -0.20 8.87
N ILE A 29 -0.10 -0.40 7.73
CA ILE A 29 -0.76 -0.87 6.50
C ILE A 29 -1.28 -2.30 6.68
N LEU A 30 -0.48 -3.20 7.25
CA LEU A 30 -0.90 -4.58 7.52
C LEU A 30 -2.04 -4.63 8.55
N ASP A 31 -2.02 -3.76 9.56
CA ASP A 31 -3.12 -3.63 10.53
C ASP A 31 -4.42 -3.19 9.85
N TYR A 32 -4.36 -2.32 8.83
CA TYR A 32 -5.53 -1.96 8.02
C TYR A 32 -5.97 -3.07 7.08
N ALA A 33 -5.04 -3.83 6.50
CA ALA A 33 -5.34 -4.86 5.50
C ALA A 33 -6.24 -5.98 6.06
N VAL A 34 -6.28 -6.16 7.38
CA VAL A 34 -7.11 -7.14 8.08
C VAL A 34 -8.40 -6.57 8.67
N THR A 35 -8.71 -5.28 8.44
CA THR A 35 -9.98 -4.72 8.90
C THR A 35 -11.12 -5.05 7.93
N PRO A 36 -12.39 -5.10 8.40
CA PRO A 36 -13.54 -5.38 7.55
C PRO A 36 -13.70 -4.43 6.34
N GLU A 37 -13.10 -3.25 6.43
CA GLU A 37 -13.12 -2.25 5.36
C GLU A 37 -12.22 -2.62 4.17
N PHE A 38 -11.12 -3.33 4.43
CA PHE A 38 -10.10 -3.63 3.41
C PHE A 38 -9.89 -5.12 3.18
N GLU A 39 -10.37 -6.01 4.06
CA GLU A 39 -10.17 -7.46 3.94
C GLU A 39 -10.65 -8.03 2.59
N ALA A 40 -11.72 -7.45 2.02
CA ALA A 40 -12.28 -7.88 0.74
C ALA A 40 -11.39 -7.53 -0.46
N ILE A 41 -10.56 -6.50 -0.36
CA ILE A 41 -9.63 -6.08 -1.42
C ILE A 41 -8.19 -6.54 -1.16
N CYS A 42 -7.86 -6.84 0.10
CA CYS A 42 -6.52 -7.23 0.55
C CYS A 42 -6.36 -8.76 0.68
N THR A 43 -7.04 -9.53 -0.17
CA THR A 43 -7.12 -11.00 -0.11
C THR A 43 -5.74 -11.69 -0.19
N GLY A 44 -4.74 -11.07 -0.83
CA GLY A 44 -3.36 -11.57 -0.94
C GLY A 44 -2.30 -10.81 -0.12
N CYS A 45 -2.64 -9.63 0.41
CA CYS A 45 -1.69 -8.67 0.97
C CYS A 45 -1.35 -8.89 2.46
N VAL A 46 -1.78 -10.03 3.02
CA VAL A 46 -1.59 -10.39 4.45
C VAL A 46 -0.24 -11.00 4.76
N SER A 47 0.54 -11.40 3.74
CA SER A 47 1.92 -11.86 3.93
C SER A 47 2.94 -10.73 3.72
N GLY A 48 3.98 -10.69 4.55
CA GLY A 48 5.04 -9.67 4.46
C GLY A 48 5.70 -9.61 3.08
N ASP A 49 5.89 -10.76 2.41
CA ASP A 49 6.45 -10.84 1.06
C ASP A 49 5.52 -10.30 -0.02
N ALA A 50 4.21 -10.61 0.04
CA ALA A 50 3.24 -10.07 -0.91
C ALA A 50 3.13 -8.55 -0.78
N PHE A 51 3.07 -8.05 0.46
CA PHE A 51 3.11 -6.62 0.76
C PHE A 51 4.35 -5.95 0.18
N LEU A 52 5.55 -6.50 0.42
CA LEU A 52 6.80 -5.91 -0.07
C LEU A 52 6.83 -5.84 -1.60
N ARG A 53 6.40 -6.90 -2.30
CA ARG A 53 6.32 -6.90 -3.77
C ARG A 53 5.34 -5.85 -4.28
N ALA A 54 4.14 -5.77 -3.68
CA ALA A 54 3.10 -4.84 -4.09
C ALA A 54 3.51 -3.38 -3.86
N ILE A 55 4.05 -3.06 -2.67
CA ILE A 55 4.43 -1.68 -2.36
C ILE A 55 5.66 -1.22 -3.14
N LYS A 56 6.61 -2.12 -3.43
CA LYS A 56 7.74 -1.82 -4.32
C LYS A 56 7.30 -1.60 -5.76
N LYS A 57 6.23 -2.27 -6.22
CA LYS A 57 5.62 -1.98 -7.52
C LYS A 57 5.03 -0.57 -7.53
N LEU A 58 4.26 -0.19 -6.50
CA LEU A 58 3.74 1.19 -6.37
C LEU A 58 4.87 2.23 -6.36
N GLU A 59 5.96 1.96 -5.64
CA GLU A 59 7.11 2.86 -5.55
C GLU A 59 7.82 3.00 -6.90
N LYS A 60 8.03 1.90 -7.62
CA LYS A 60 8.62 1.88 -8.96
C LYS A 60 7.80 2.69 -9.97
N HIS A 61 6.48 2.68 -9.85
CA HIS A 61 5.58 3.44 -10.71
C HIS A 61 5.35 4.88 -10.23
N GLY A 62 5.98 5.31 -9.13
CA GLY A 62 5.88 6.68 -8.63
C GLY A 62 4.58 7.00 -7.87
N TYR A 63 3.78 5.99 -7.51
CA TYR A 63 2.56 6.21 -6.72
C TYR A 63 2.86 6.44 -5.24
N VAL A 64 3.92 5.81 -4.73
CA VAL A 64 4.31 5.93 -3.32
C VAL A 64 5.79 6.22 -3.19
N LYS A 65 6.17 6.86 -2.09
CA LYS A 65 7.55 7.09 -1.69
C LYS A 65 7.81 6.45 -0.34
N SER A 66 8.93 5.73 -0.22
CA SER A 66 9.43 5.28 1.07
C SER A 66 10.33 6.33 1.72
N THR A 67 10.22 6.45 3.04
CA THR A 67 11.17 7.19 3.87
C THR A 67 11.59 6.30 5.04
N LEU A 68 12.90 6.11 5.23
CA LEU A 68 13.42 5.37 6.37
C LEU A 68 13.38 6.27 7.61
N GLY A 69 12.66 5.85 8.64
CA GLY A 69 12.56 6.56 9.92
C GLY A 69 12.94 5.69 11.11
N LYS A 70 12.91 6.27 12.32
CA LYS A 70 13.01 5.49 13.57
C LYS A 70 11.80 4.55 13.65
N GLY A 71 12.04 3.24 13.53
CA GLY A 71 10.98 2.22 13.52
C GLY A 71 10.67 1.60 12.14
N GLY A 72 11.45 1.92 11.10
CA GLY A 72 11.36 1.28 9.79
C GLY A 72 10.89 2.21 8.67
N TYR A 73 10.44 1.62 7.56
CA TYR A 73 9.93 2.37 6.41
C TYR A 73 8.55 2.97 6.70
N ARG A 74 8.39 4.23 6.31
CA ARG A 74 7.11 4.90 6.15
C ARG A 74 6.81 5.06 4.67
N TRP A 75 5.54 4.87 4.32
CA TRP A 75 5.05 4.90 2.96
C TRP A 75 4.08 6.04 2.81
N GLN A 76 4.39 6.92 1.88
CA GLN A 76 3.59 8.09 1.57
C GLN A 76 3.07 7.97 0.14
N LEU A 77 1.76 8.12 -0.05
CA LEU A 77 1.15 8.33 -1.34
C LEU A 77 1.60 9.68 -1.89
N LEU A 78 2.16 9.66 -3.10
CA LEU A 78 2.41 10.85 -3.89
C LEU A 78 1.10 11.15 -4.62
N ILE A 79 0.57 12.36 -4.47
CA ILE A 79 -0.68 12.75 -5.16
C ILE A 79 -0.39 12.68 -6.66
N THR A 80 -0.93 11.67 -7.33
CA THR A 80 -1.10 11.67 -8.78
C THR A 80 -2.52 12.17 -9.03
N GLU A 81 -2.61 13.40 -9.54
CA GLU A 81 -3.85 14.04 -10.01
C GLU A 81 -4.52 13.23 -11.14
#